data_AF-A0A937ZU95-F1
#
_entry.id   AF-A0A937ZU95-F1
#
_cell.length_a   1.000
_cell.length_b   1.000
_cell.length_c   1.000
_cell.angle_alpha   90.00
_cell.angle_beta   90.00
_cell.angle_gamma   90.00
#
_symmetry.space_group_name_H-M   'P 1'
#
loop_
_entity.id
_entity.type
_entity.pdbx_description
1 polymer ?
#
loop_
_entity_poly.entity_id
_entity_poly.type
_entity_poly.pdbx_seq_one_letter_code
_entity_poly.pdbx_strand_id
1 'polypeptide(L)'
;MRDDPYAAFAAYPSFAVTPDCRVMAIAEAPPLDRLMGFRVNTFAAGMMLARSGIEAMLAGLTATPAAVADIVAPWPAEQRDDAIRTLVWLQKMGLVVILPPA
;
A
#
# COMPACT_ATOMS: atom_id res chain seq x y z
N MET A 1 29.19 -20.73 -18.55
CA MET A 1 27.73 -20.59 -18.66
C MET A 1 27.38 -19.28 -17.97
N ARG A 2 26.74 -18.34 -18.68
CA ARG A 2 26.41 -17.01 -18.14
C ARG A 2 25.10 -17.21 -17.38
N ASP A 3 25.11 -17.04 -16.06
CA ASP A 3 23.90 -17.20 -15.25
C ASP A 3 22.81 -16.27 -15.80
N ASP A 4 21.61 -16.82 -16.00
CA ASP A 4 20.46 -16.04 -16.44
C ASP A 4 20.13 -15.01 -15.35
N PRO A 5 20.32 -13.70 -15.60
CA PRO A 5 20.08 -12.69 -14.59
C PRO A 5 18.62 -12.62 -14.14
N TYR A 6 17.67 -13.19 -14.90
CA TYR A 6 16.25 -13.22 -14.56
C TYR A 6 15.85 -14.38 -13.65
N ALA A 7 16.65 -15.45 -13.61
CA ALA A 7 16.37 -16.62 -12.77
C ALA A 7 16.36 -16.27 -11.26
N ALA A 8 17.19 -15.32 -10.83
CA ALA A 8 17.20 -14.82 -9.47
C ALA A 8 15.92 -14.04 -9.10
N PHE A 9 15.25 -13.45 -10.08
CA PHE A 9 14.06 -12.61 -9.86
C PHE A 9 12.74 -13.35 -10.11
N ALA A 10 12.76 -14.49 -10.79
CA ALA A 10 11.55 -15.25 -11.12
C ALA A 10 10.77 -15.74 -9.89
N ALA A 11 11.46 -15.94 -8.76
CA ALA A 11 10.85 -16.32 -7.49
C ALA A 11 10.29 -15.13 -6.69
N TYR A 12 10.55 -13.88 -7.11
CA TYR A 12 9.99 -12.71 -6.46
C TYR A 12 8.54 -12.54 -6.89
N PRO A 13 7.56 -12.66 -5.98
CA PRO A 13 6.17 -12.45 -6.32
C PRO A 13 5.95 -10.97 -6.65
N SER A 14 5.83 -10.67 -7.94
CA SER A 14 5.37 -9.37 -8.43
C SER A 14 3.94 -9.52 -8.90
N PHE A 15 2.98 -9.04 -8.11
CA PHE A 15 1.57 -8.95 -8.53
C PHE A 15 1.13 -7.49 -8.57
N ALA A 16 0.20 -7.19 -9.47
CA ALA A 16 -0.47 -5.90 -9.47
C ALA A 16 -1.52 -5.86 -8.36
N VAL A 17 -1.62 -4.74 -7.65
CA VAL A 17 -2.74 -4.52 -6.73
C VAL A 17 -4.02 -4.38 -7.55
N THR A 18 -4.96 -5.28 -7.31
CA THR A 18 -6.28 -5.31 -7.96
C THR A 18 -7.36 -5.02 -6.93
N PRO A 19 -8.60 -4.69 -7.35
CA PRO A 19 -9.73 -4.52 -6.42
C PRO A 19 -10.00 -5.75 -5.53
N ASP A 20 -9.66 -6.94 -6.02
CA ASP A 20 -9.87 -8.23 -5.35
C ASP A 20 -8.73 -8.62 -4.38
N CYS A 21 -7.60 -7.90 -4.41
CA CYS A 21 -6.60 -8.02 -3.37
C CYS A 21 -7.22 -7.72 -2.00
N ARG A 22 -6.65 -8.30 -0.94
CA ARG A 22 -7.07 -8.00 0.43
C ARG A 22 -6.01 -7.21 1.17
N VAL A 23 -6.42 -6.27 2.01
CA VAL A 23 -5.52 -5.46 2.82
C VAL A 23 -5.90 -5.54 4.30
N MET A 24 -4.89 -5.55 5.16
CA MET A 24 -5.04 -5.51 6.62
C MET A 24 -3.92 -4.67 7.25
N ALA A 25 -4.21 -4.08 8.40
CA ALA A 25 -3.23 -3.36 9.20
C ALA A 25 -2.26 -4.33 9.91
N ILE A 26 -1.00 -3.91 10.05
CA ILE A 26 0.00 -4.61 10.87
C ILE A 26 -0.11 -4.11 12.31
N ALA A 27 -0.27 -5.03 13.27
CA ALA A 27 -0.51 -4.70 14.68
C ALA A 27 0.61 -3.88 15.33
N GLU A 28 1.87 -4.14 14.96
CA GLU A 28 3.06 -3.45 15.49
C GLU A 28 3.70 -2.55 14.42
N ALA A 29 2.87 -1.84 13.65
CA ALA A 29 3.35 -0.93 12.63
C ALA A 29 4.14 0.26 13.22
N PRO A 30 5.18 0.77 12.52
CA PRO A 30 5.84 2.01 12.89
C PRO A 30 4.86 3.20 12.84
N PRO A 31 5.03 4.22 13.68
CA PRO A 31 4.15 5.39 13.67
C PRO A 31 4.29 6.17 12.36
N LEU A 32 3.15 6.57 11.78
CA LEU A 32 3.10 7.31 10.51
C LEU A 32 3.98 8.56 10.51
N ASP A 33 4.02 9.31 11.62
CA ASP A 33 4.86 10.51 11.76
C ASP A 33 6.35 10.24 11.54
N ARG A 34 6.84 9.09 12.03
CA ARG A 34 8.25 8.69 11.83
C ARG A 34 8.53 8.47 10.35
N LEU A 35 7.57 7.91 9.61
CA LEU A 35 7.73 7.62 8.19
C LEU A 35 7.63 8.89 7.34
N MET A 36 6.68 9.77 7.64
CA MET A 36 6.52 11.03 6.92
C MET A 36 7.72 11.99 7.11
N GLY A 37 8.48 11.84 8.19
CA GLY A 37 9.70 12.60 8.44
C GLY A 37 10.87 12.27 7.50
N PHE A 38 10.83 11.14 6.76
CA PHE A 38 11.92 10.80 5.85
C PHE A 38 11.87 11.63 4.56
N ARG A 39 12.97 12.33 4.24
CA ARG A 39 13.08 13.16 3.03
C ARG A 39 12.84 12.40 1.73
N VAL A 40 13.07 11.07 1.70
CA VAL A 40 12.80 10.22 0.53
C VAL A 40 11.31 10.17 0.16
N ASN A 41 10.42 10.48 1.11
CA ASN A 41 8.98 10.48 0.89
C ASN A 41 8.46 11.80 0.27
N THR A 42 9.33 12.79 0.04
CA THR A 42 8.95 14.03 -0.66
C THR A 42 8.53 13.78 -2.11
N PHE A 43 9.05 12.74 -2.78
CA PHE A 43 8.61 12.34 -4.12
C PHE A 43 7.15 11.83 -4.15
N ALA A 44 6.64 11.35 -3.02
CA ALA A 44 5.28 10.85 -2.93
C ALA A 44 4.24 11.98 -2.72
N ALA A 45 4.70 13.20 -2.47
CA ALA A 45 3.84 14.38 -2.37
C ALA A 45 3.25 14.71 -3.75
N GLY A 46 1.94 14.49 -3.91
CA GLY A 46 1.20 14.73 -5.16
C GLY A 46 0.80 13.48 -5.94
N MET A 47 1.21 12.27 -5.51
CA MET A 47 0.77 10.98 -6.10
C MET A 47 0.06 10.07 -5.09
N MET A 48 -0.16 10.57 -3.88
CA MET A 48 -0.80 9.87 -2.77
C MET A 48 -1.79 10.80 -2.11
N LEU A 49 -2.65 10.22 -1.27
CA LEU A 49 -3.54 10.99 -0.43
C LEU A 49 -2.75 11.95 0.46
N ALA A 50 -3.38 13.09 0.77
CA ALA A 50 -2.88 13.98 1.80
C ALA A 50 -2.84 13.25 3.15
N ARG A 51 -2.03 13.77 4.10
CA ARG A 51 -1.85 13.17 5.43
C ARG A 51 -3.16 12.78 6.11
N SER A 52 -4.13 13.69 6.14
CA SER A 52 -5.45 13.42 6.74
C SER A 52 -6.18 12.25 6.09
N GLY A 53 -6.00 12.05 4.79
CA GLY A 53 -6.55 10.90 4.07
C GLY A 53 -5.82 9.60 4.35
N ILE A 54 -4.50 9.65 4.53
CA ILE A 54 -3.71 8.49 4.99
C ILE A 54 -4.15 8.07 6.39
N GLU A 55 -4.32 9.02 7.31
CA GLU A 55 -4.78 8.78 8.68
C GLU A 55 -6.21 8.19 8.68
N ALA A 56 -7.13 8.73 7.87
CA ALA A 56 -8.48 8.19 7.73
C ALA A 56 -8.49 6.77 7.16
N MET A 57 -7.67 6.50 6.15
CA MET A 57 -7.50 5.16 5.57
C MET A 57 -6.98 4.16 6.61
N LEU A 58 -5.94 4.53 7.38
CA LEU A 58 -5.38 3.68 8.43
C LEU A 58 -6.39 3.43 9.55
N ALA A 59 -7.19 4.44 9.93
CA ALA A 59 -8.23 4.29 10.95
C ALA A 59 -9.36 3.33 10.50
N GLY A 60 -9.62 3.23 9.20
CA GLY A 60 -10.58 2.27 8.63
C GLY A 60 -10.04 0.84 8.49
N LEU A 61 -8.73 0.63 8.65
CA LEU A 61 -8.10 -0.68 8.52
C LEU A 61 -8.01 -1.38 9.88
N THR A 62 -8.22 -2.69 9.87
CA THR A 62 -8.08 -3.55 11.04
C THR A 62 -7.12 -4.71 10.75
N ALA A 63 -6.84 -5.53 11.76
CA ALA A 63 -6.09 -6.79 11.56
C ALA A 63 -6.88 -7.83 10.73
N THR A 64 -8.16 -7.58 10.43
CA THR A 64 -8.97 -8.45 9.58
C THR A 64 -8.85 -8.01 8.12
N PRO A 65 -8.51 -8.91 7.17
CA PRO A 65 -8.39 -8.56 5.76
C PRO A 65 -9.71 -8.08 5.12
N ALA A 66 -9.70 -6.88 4.54
CA ALA A 66 -10.79 -6.32 3.74
C ALA A 66 -10.39 -6.23 2.25
N ALA A 67 -11.35 -6.22 1.32
CA ALA A 67 -11.03 -6.07 -0.09
C ALA A 67 -10.50 -4.65 -0.37
N VAL A 68 -9.53 -4.53 -1.28
CA VAL A 68 -8.99 -3.23 -1.70
C VAL A 68 -10.12 -2.34 -2.23
N ALA A 69 -11.08 -2.91 -2.97
CA ALA A 69 -12.27 -2.21 -3.46
C ALA A 69 -13.01 -1.47 -2.33
N ASP A 70 -13.23 -2.14 -1.19
CA ASP A 70 -13.98 -1.59 -0.05
C ASP A 70 -13.20 -0.46 0.63
N ILE A 71 -11.87 -0.57 0.69
CA ILE A 71 -11.00 0.42 1.32
C ILE A 71 -10.90 1.70 0.47
N VAL A 72 -10.94 1.58 -0.86
CA VAL A 72 -10.84 2.73 -1.76
C VAL A 72 -12.20 3.32 -2.14
N ALA A 73 -13.30 2.59 -1.95
CA ALA A 73 -14.66 3.03 -2.27
C ALA A 73 -15.08 4.38 -1.65
N PRO A 74 -14.66 4.76 -0.42
CA PRO A 74 -15.01 6.05 0.18
C PRO A 74 -14.41 7.26 -0.56
N TRP A 75 -13.39 7.06 -1.40
CA TRP A 75 -12.72 8.13 -2.13
C TRP A 75 -13.44 8.47 -3.46
N PRO A 76 -13.48 9.76 -3.83
CA PRO A 76 -13.95 10.20 -5.15
C PRO A 76 -13.22 9.48 -6.28
N ALA A 77 -13.89 9.29 -7.43
CA ALA A 77 -13.34 8.53 -8.54
C ALA A 77 -11.96 9.06 -8.99
N GLU A 78 -11.78 10.39 -9.02
CA GLU A 78 -10.52 11.04 -9.37
C GLU A 78 -9.38 10.80 -8.37
N GLN A 79 -9.68 10.36 -7.14
CA GLN A 79 -8.70 10.11 -6.08
C GLN A 79 -8.46 8.62 -5.81
N ARG A 80 -9.20 7.71 -6.48
CA ARG A 80 -9.06 6.26 -6.25
C ARG A 80 -7.67 5.74 -6.59
N ASP A 81 -7.09 6.24 -7.67
CA ASP A 81 -5.72 5.86 -8.05
C ASP A 81 -4.70 6.30 -6.99
N ASP A 82 -4.88 7.49 -6.42
CA ASP A 82 -4.03 7.99 -5.34
C ASP A 82 -4.23 7.18 -4.06
N ALA A 83 -5.47 6.74 -3.77
CA ALA A 83 -5.75 5.83 -2.67
C ALA A 83 -5.06 4.47 -2.86
N ILE A 84 -5.08 3.89 -4.07
CA ILE A 84 -4.37 2.64 -4.38
C ILE A 84 -2.85 2.83 -4.23
N ARG A 85 -2.28 3.92 -4.77
CA ARG A 85 -0.85 4.24 -4.60
C ARG A 85 -0.47 4.40 -3.13
N THR A 86 -1.35 5.02 -2.35
CA THR A 86 -1.19 5.17 -0.90
C THR A 86 -1.13 3.80 -0.21
N LEU A 87 -2.01 2.85 -0.56
CA LEU A 87 -1.98 1.49 -0.02
C LEU A 87 -0.67 0.76 -0.34
N VAL A 88 -0.20 0.85 -1.59
CA VAL A 88 1.09 0.27 -2.01
C VAL A 88 2.25 0.88 -1.23
N TRP A 89 2.23 2.20 -1.03
CA TRP A 89 3.24 2.88 -0.24
C TRP A 89 3.19 2.46 1.23
N LEU A 90 2.01 2.36 1.83
CA LEU A 90 1.83 1.88 3.20
C LEU A 90 2.33 0.44 3.37
N GLN A 91 2.14 -0.42 2.37
CA GLN A 91 2.69 -1.78 2.36
C GLN A 91 4.22 -1.73 2.36
N LYS A 92 4.80 -0.91 1.46
CA LYS A 92 6.25 -0.70 1.38
C LYS A 92 6.84 -0.18 2.69
N MET A 93 6.09 0.62 3.43
CA MET A 93 6.50 1.17 4.73
C MET A 93 6.19 0.26 5.92
N GLY A 94 5.53 -0.88 5.70
CA GLY A 94 5.25 -1.86 6.74
C GLY A 94 4.10 -1.47 7.69
N LEU A 95 3.13 -0.65 7.25
CA LEU A 95 1.91 -0.41 8.04
C LEU A 95 0.77 -1.36 7.68
N VAL A 96 0.78 -1.90 6.47
CA VAL A 96 -0.26 -2.80 5.98
C VAL A 96 0.36 -3.98 5.24
N VAL A 97 -0.39 -5.07 5.14
CA VAL A 97 -0.08 -6.18 4.24
C VAL A 97 -1.14 -6.21 3.14
N ILE A 98 -0.71 -6.33 1.88
CA ILE A 98 -1.59 -6.62 0.75
C ILE A 98 -1.39 -8.08 0.35
N LEU A 99 -2.49 -8.81 0.34
CA LEU A 99 -2.57 -10.21 -0.06
C LEU A 99 -3.10 -10.28 -1.50
N PRO A 100 -2.52 -11.15 -2.35
CA PRO A 100 -3.05 -11.37 -3.69
C PRO A 100 -4.49 -11.92 -3.64
N PRO A 101 -5.27 -11.77 -4.72
CA PRO A 101 -6.56 -12.45 -4.82
C PRO A 101 -6.37 -13.96 -4.67
N ALA A 102 -7.36 -14.61 -4.05
CA ALA A 102 -7.39 -16.06 -3.84
C ALA A 102 -7.53 -16.83 -5.16
#